data_AF-A0A6G5A7K9-F1
#
_entry.id   AF-A0A6G5A7K9-F1
#
_cell.length_a   1.000
_cell.length_b   1.000
_cell.length_c   1.000
_cell.angle_alpha   90.00
_cell.angle_beta   90.00
_cell.angle_gamma   90.00
#
_symmetry.space_group_name_H-M   'P 1'
#
loop_
_entity.id
_entity.type
_entity.pdbx_description
1 polymer ?
#
loop_
_entity_poly.entity_id
_entity_poly.type
_entity_poly.pdbx_seq_one_letter_code
_entity_poly.pdbx_strand_id
1 'polypeptide(L)'
;MDMAAINLKVLRPSVLFSRRTSFKTSSRDVKFFSKVVLPLMEKVFVAHRAFFLMSPTATSTVGTATIREKEMVASLFCKLGGLLRAKFSVFGNECKLAVSCLQVLIRATDAKAIVKNCPDFVKTSMLTYFNNAADDLAQTLINLEQGRYSHLRGTTMKTSSSLNYVQLVLLPVLTALFDHLAANEFGSDLLLSDIQVACYKILNSLYTLGTNLELHGGRSFVKAELERHRPAYGNCLGAFAATFPVAFLEPSHNKHNPYCIHGKAQEHSLEAQAVMATLESSMPTLEDLVGQVEKFVTGNGKYAEQPFIIDVMIPMLCSYLPFWWSQGPDNVNPTSGNHVTMVTSDHLTSLLKNILNLLRKTVNTEGSPWMITIAGHAGQIVINSSEELLRDPILPLMEKVRQCADSVFHKEECMRSYLKSTTDDTSQAESQLQEEFSLLVRDIYAFFPLLIKYVDLQRNHWLKNNVKEAEQVYTCVAHVFNTWNKSQYFRREEANFISQHEIDNMAL
;
A
#
# COMPACT_ATOMS: atom_id res chain seq x y z
N MET A 1 19.77 7.61 -22.15
CA MET A 1 18.60 6.71 -22.27
C MET A 1 18.30 6.40 -23.73
N ASP A 2 18.19 7.39 -24.61
CA ASP A 2 17.80 7.17 -26.02
C ASP A 2 18.71 6.19 -26.79
N MET A 3 20.04 6.30 -26.59
CA MET A 3 20.99 5.32 -27.16
C MET A 3 20.81 3.90 -26.60
N ALA A 4 20.51 3.76 -25.31
CA ALA A 4 20.22 2.47 -24.70
C ALA A 4 18.88 1.90 -25.20
N ALA A 5 17.88 2.76 -25.42
CA ALA A 5 16.56 2.36 -25.93
C ALA A 5 16.63 1.74 -27.33
N ILE A 6 17.47 2.29 -28.22
CA ILE A 6 17.73 1.75 -29.56
C ILE A 6 18.42 0.37 -29.47
N ASN A 7 19.33 0.22 -28.51
CA ASN A 7 20.18 -0.96 -28.37
C ASN A 7 19.59 -2.07 -27.47
N LEU A 8 18.54 -1.77 -26.70
CA LEU A 8 17.73 -2.75 -25.95
C LEU A 8 16.87 -3.57 -26.91
N LYS A 9 17.40 -4.72 -27.32
CA LYS A 9 16.75 -5.69 -28.21
C LYS A 9 16.66 -7.06 -27.53
N VAL A 10 15.54 -7.76 -27.75
CA VAL A 10 15.36 -9.15 -27.29
C VAL A 10 16.51 -9.99 -27.82
N LEU A 11 17.26 -10.61 -26.91
CA LEU A 11 18.32 -11.53 -27.25
C LEU A 11 17.68 -12.80 -27.81
N ARG A 12 17.69 -12.96 -29.14
CA ARG A 12 17.23 -14.19 -29.78
C ARG A 12 18.28 -15.28 -29.55
N PRO A 13 17.89 -16.52 -29.18
CA PRO A 13 18.75 -17.68 -29.34
C PRO A 13 19.21 -17.79 -30.80
N SER A 14 20.35 -18.44 -31.03
CA SER A 14 20.79 -18.76 -32.39
C SER A 14 19.68 -19.50 -33.16
N VAL A 15 19.67 -19.31 -34.49
CA VAL A 15 18.69 -19.93 -35.40
C VAL A 15 18.63 -21.44 -35.14
N LEU A 16 17.43 -22.03 -35.15
CA LEU A 16 17.24 -23.48 -35.18
C LEU A 16 18.18 -24.07 -36.26
N PHE A 17 18.99 -25.07 -35.89
CA PHE A 17 20.05 -25.71 -36.69
C PHE A 17 21.42 -24.99 -36.78
N SER A 18 21.69 -23.95 -35.98
CA SER A 18 23.07 -23.42 -35.84
C SER A 18 23.94 -24.30 -34.94
N ARG A 19 25.05 -24.82 -35.48
CA ARG A 19 26.11 -25.51 -34.70
C ARG A 19 26.92 -24.58 -33.78
N ARG A 20 26.71 -23.26 -33.85
CA ARG A 20 27.33 -22.26 -32.96
C ARG A 20 26.28 -21.63 -32.05
N THR A 21 26.48 -21.74 -30.75
CA THR A 21 25.79 -20.97 -29.70
C THR A 21 26.33 -19.54 -29.70
N SER A 22 25.86 -18.68 -30.62
CA SER A 22 26.09 -17.24 -30.51
C SER A 22 24.92 -16.59 -29.77
N PHE A 23 25.06 -16.47 -28.44
CA PHE A 23 24.24 -15.52 -27.70
C PHE A 23 24.68 -14.12 -28.11
N LYS A 24 23.77 -13.29 -28.65
CA LYS A 24 24.07 -11.86 -28.79
C LYS A 24 24.31 -11.33 -27.37
N THR A 25 25.49 -10.80 -27.11
CA THR A 25 25.80 -10.13 -25.83
C THR A 25 25.15 -8.75 -25.82
N SER A 26 24.67 -8.30 -24.66
CA SER A 26 24.15 -6.93 -24.51
C SER A 26 25.21 -5.91 -24.93
N SER A 27 24.83 -4.88 -25.70
CA SER A 27 25.76 -3.86 -26.17
C SER A 27 26.42 -3.12 -25.00
N ARG A 28 27.58 -2.49 -25.27
CA ARG A 28 28.28 -1.66 -24.28
C ARG A 28 27.36 -0.60 -23.67
N ASP A 29 26.51 0.02 -24.49
CA ASP A 29 25.58 1.06 -24.05
C ASP A 29 24.51 0.53 -23.09
N VAL A 30 24.00 -0.69 -23.34
CA VAL A 30 23.01 -1.33 -22.46
C VAL A 30 23.65 -1.68 -21.11
N LYS A 31 24.88 -2.21 -21.13
CA LYS A 31 25.63 -2.49 -19.90
C LYS A 31 25.98 -1.21 -19.14
N PHE A 32 26.41 -0.15 -19.83
CA PHE A 32 26.68 1.14 -19.20
C PHE A 32 25.41 1.73 -18.59
N PHE A 33 24.29 1.66 -19.31
CA PHE A 33 23.01 2.12 -18.79
C PHE A 33 22.59 1.36 -17.53
N SER A 34 22.58 0.02 -17.55
CA SER A 34 22.11 -0.75 -16.41
C SER A 34 23.08 -0.78 -15.23
N LYS A 35 24.40 -0.83 -15.48
CA LYS A 35 25.42 -0.98 -14.43
C LYS A 35 25.99 0.33 -13.92
N VAL A 36 25.81 1.43 -14.63
CA VAL A 36 26.38 2.74 -14.24
C VAL A 36 25.28 3.80 -14.13
N VAL A 37 24.48 4.00 -15.17
CA VAL A 37 23.50 5.10 -15.18
C VAL A 37 22.37 4.88 -14.17
N LEU A 38 21.76 3.69 -14.13
CA LEU A 38 20.68 3.41 -13.18
C LEU A 38 21.15 3.51 -11.72
N PRO A 39 22.25 2.84 -11.28
CA PRO A 39 22.72 2.96 -9.89
C PRO A 39 23.12 4.39 -9.53
N LEU A 40 23.75 5.12 -10.45
CA LEU A 40 24.12 6.52 -10.21
C LEU A 40 22.88 7.38 -10.01
N MET A 41 21.87 7.22 -10.85
CA MET A 41 20.62 7.96 -10.76
C MET A 41 19.89 7.66 -9.45
N GLU A 42 19.77 6.40 -9.08
CA GLU A 42 19.21 5.98 -7.79
C GLU A 42 19.94 6.65 -6.62
N LYS A 43 21.27 6.57 -6.57
CA LYS A 43 22.06 7.14 -5.47
C LYS A 43 21.95 8.66 -5.37
N VAL A 44 21.97 9.37 -6.51
CA VAL A 44 21.85 10.83 -6.55
C VAL A 44 20.52 11.29 -5.98
N PHE A 45 19.41 10.72 -6.46
CA PHE A 45 18.09 11.17 -6.04
C PHE A 45 17.70 10.68 -4.65
N VAL A 46 18.25 9.55 -4.16
CA VAL A 46 18.14 9.17 -2.75
C VAL A 46 18.81 10.21 -1.85
N ALA A 47 20.03 10.63 -2.19
CA ALA A 47 20.81 11.58 -1.38
C ALA A 47 20.25 13.01 -1.41
N HIS A 48 19.67 13.42 -2.54
CA HIS A 48 19.31 14.82 -2.79
C HIS A 48 17.80 15.07 -2.98
N ARG A 49 16.91 14.13 -2.61
CA ARG A 49 15.45 14.31 -2.78
C ARG A 49 14.91 15.65 -2.26
N ALA A 50 15.37 16.07 -1.07
CA ALA A 50 14.89 17.29 -0.43
C ALA A 50 15.21 18.56 -1.25
N PHE A 51 16.39 18.59 -1.89
CA PHE A 51 16.82 19.70 -2.75
C PHE A 51 15.83 19.95 -3.91
N PHE A 52 15.25 18.88 -4.47
CA PHE A 52 14.29 18.97 -5.57
C PHE A 52 12.88 19.37 -5.13
N LEU A 53 12.51 19.13 -3.87
CA LEU A 53 11.18 19.46 -3.33
C LEU A 53 11.11 20.86 -2.71
N MET A 54 12.24 21.41 -2.25
CA MET A 54 12.26 22.74 -1.67
C MET A 54 11.83 23.81 -2.69
N SER A 55 11.06 24.78 -2.22
CA SER A 55 10.66 25.97 -2.99
C SER A 55 11.48 27.19 -2.54
N PRO A 56 11.90 28.06 -3.48
CA PRO A 56 12.60 29.29 -3.12
C PRO A 56 11.72 30.18 -2.24
N THR A 57 12.32 30.80 -1.24
CA THR A 57 11.65 31.78 -0.35
C THR A 57 12.03 33.20 -0.77
N ALA A 58 11.23 34.19 -0.38
CA ALA A 58 11.49 35.60 -0.69
C ALA A 58 12.89 36.07 -0.23
N THR A 59 13.48 35.39 0.75
CA THR A 59 14.75 35.74 1.40
C THR A 59 15.90 34.80 1.04
N SER A 60 15.65 33.65 0.39
CA SER A 60 16.71 32.73 -0.03
C SER A 60 16.28 31.84 -1.19
N THR A 61 17.08 31.87 -2.25
CA THR A 61 17.03 30.94 -3.40
C THR A 61 18.18 29.93 -3.36
N VAL A 62 19.02 29.96 -2.31
CA VAL A 62 20.19 29.07 -2.18
C VAL A 62 19.73 27.73 -1.62
N GLY A 63 20.17 26.63 -2.22
CA GLY A 63 19.85 25.27 -1.77
C GLY A 63 18.52 24.72 -2.28
N THR A 64 17.91 25.33 -3.31
CA THR A 64 16.68 24.83 -3.96
C THR A 64 16.91 24.55 -5.43
N ALA A 65 16.35 23.45 -5.94
CA ALA A 65 16.38 23.15 -7.37
C ALA A 65 15.65 24.22 -8.20
N THR A 66 16.25 24.58 -9.33
CA THR A 66 15.63 25.42 -10.36
C THR A 66 14.45 24.71 -11.02
N ILE A 67 13.54 25.46 -11.64
CA ILE A 67 12.42 24.88 -12.42
C ILE A 67 12.94 23.94 -13.52
N ARG A 68 14.08 24.26 -14.13
CA ARG A 68 14.71 23.42 -15.15
C ARG A 68 15.19 22.09 -14.58
N GLU A 69 15.77 22.09 -13.38
CA GLU A 69 16.17 20.84 -12.70
C GLU A 69 14.95 20.00 -12.34
N LYS A 70 13.88 20.61 -11.80
CA LYS A 70 12.62 19.94 -11.48
C LYS A 70 11.95 19.34 -12.73
N GLU A 71 11.95 20.08 -13.84
CA GLU A 71 11.53 19.59 -15.16
C GLU A 71 12.33 18.35 -15.59
N MET A 72 13.67 18.38 -15.40
CA MET A 72 14.52 17.27 -15.77
C MET A 72 14.19 16.01 -14.96
N VAL A 73 13.90 16.12 -13.66
CA VAL A 73 13.47 14.98 -12.84
C VAL A 73 12.18 14.37 -13.39
N ALA A 74 11.17 15.19 -13.64
CA ALA A 74 9.88 14.77 -14.19
C ALA A 74 10.06 14.07 -15.56
N SER A 75 10.88 14.66 -16.41
CA SER A 75 11.18 14.13 -17.74
C SER A 75 11.95 12.81 -17.67
N LEU A 76 12.90 12.67 -16.74
CA LEU A 76 13.63 11.42 -16.51
C LEU A 76 12.68 10.31 -16.05
N PHE A 77 11.76 10.63 -15.13
CA PHE A 77 10.72 9.70 -14.67
C PHE A 77 9.86 9.20 -15.85
N CYS A 78 9.25 10.12 -16.62
CA CYS A 78 8.40 9.74 -17.75
C CYS A 78 9.16 8.95 -18.83
N LYS A 79 10.40 9.35 -19.14
CA LYS A 79 11.24 8.66 -20.14
C LYS A 79 11.65 7.26 -19.69
N LEU A 80 12.08 7.10 -18.44
CA LEU A 80 12.43 5.78 -17.91
C LEU A 80 11.18 4.89 -17.82
N GLY A 81 10.04 5.44 -17.40
CA GLY A 81 8.77 4.73 -17.33
C GLY A 81 8.33 4.23 -18.70
N GLY A 82 8.37 5.10 -19.72
CA GLY A 82 8.08 4.74 -21.10
C GLY A 82 9.06 3.71 -21.68
N LEU A 83 10.35 3.82 -21.37
CA LEU A 83 11.35 2.85 -21.79
C LEU A 83 11.10 1.47 -21.17
N LEU A 84 10.85 1.42 -19.86
CA LEU A 84 10.59 0.18 -19.14
C LEU A 84 9.29 -0.45 -19.61
N ARG A 85 8.25 0.36 -19.86
CA ARG A 85 7.02 -0.07 -20.53
C ARG A 85 7.32 -0.74 -21.86
N ALA A 86 7.98 -0.04 -22.78
CA ALA A 86 8.20 -0.51 -24.15
C ALA A 86 9.18 -1.71 -24.26
N LYS A 87 10.08 -1.88 -23.29
CA LYS A 87 11.20 -2.84 -23.34
C LYS A 87 11.25 -3.79 -22.15
N PHE A 88 10.16 -3.95 -21.39
CA PHE A 88 10.10 -4.77 -20.18
C PHE A 88 10.74 -6.16 -20.34
N SER A 89 10.41 -6.86 -21.43
CA SER A 89 10.93 -8.20 -21.74
C SER A 89 12.45 -8.28 -21.92
N VAL A 90 13.13 -7.14 -22.13
CA VAL A 90 14.58 -7.04 -22.34
C VAL A 90 15.33 -6.69 -21.05
N PHE A 91 14.66 -6.09 -20.05
CA PHE A 91 15.32 -5.67 -18.81
C PHE A 91 15.80 -6.86 -17.96
N GLY A 92 15.07 -7.99 -17.98
CA GLY A 92 15.44 -9.19 -17.23
C GLY A 92 15.71 -8.88 -15.74
N ASN A 93 16.87 -9.31 -15.24
CA ASN A 93 17.29 -9.12 -13.85
C ASN A 93 17.49 -7.65 -13.45
N GLU A 94 17.72 -6.76 -14.42
CA GLU A 94 17.93 -5.32 -14.17
C GLU A 94 16.61 -4.56 -13.96
N CYS A 95 15.46 -5.23 -14.10
CA CYS A 95 14.14 -4.63 -13.91
C CYS A 95 13.97 -4.05 -12.50
N LYS A 96 14.38 -4.78 -11.47
CA LYS A 96 14.26 -4.33 -10.06
C LYS A 96 14.96 -2.99 -9.82
N LEU A 97 16.15 -2.81 -10.38
CA LEU A 97 16.91 -1.57 -10.26
C LEU A 97 16.22 -0.42 -11.02
N ALA A 98 15.67 -0.69 -12.21
CA ALA A 98 14.93 0.32 -12.96
C ALA A 98 13.64 0.75 -12.24
N VAL A 99 12.94 -0.17 -11.59
CA VAL A 99 11.78 0.12 -10.74
C VAL A 99 12.19 0.96 -9.53
N SER A 100 13.27 0.60 -8.83
CA SER A 100 13.81 1.40 -7.72
C SER A 100 14.15 2.82 -8.17
N CYS A 101 14.79 2.96 -9.34
CA CYS A 101 15.08 4.26 -9.95
C CYS A 101 13.81 5.09 -10.19
N LEU A 102 12.73 4.49 -10.70
CA LEU A 102 11.45 5.17 -10.90
C LEU A 102 10.84 5.63 -9.56
N GLN A 103 10.88 4.78 -8.54
CA GLN A 103 10.37 5.10 -7.21
C GLN A 103 11.16 6.25 -6.55
N VAL A 104 12.48 6.29 -6.74
CA VAL A 104 13.31 7.38 -6.21
C VAL A 104 13.10 8.66 -7.00
N LEU A 105 13.00 8.59 -8.34
CA LEU A 105 12.75 9.76 -9.19
C LEU A 105 11.40 10.41 -8.86
N ILE A 106 10.33 9.62 -8.70
CA ILE A 106 9.01 10.18 -8.37
C ILE A 106 9.04 10.84 -6.99
N ARG A 107 9.75 10.27 -6.02
CA ARG A 107 9.96 10.86 -4.68
C ARG A 107 10.78 12.16 -4.68
N ALA A 108 11.46 12.47 -5.77
CA ALA A 108 12.16 13.75 -5.98
C ALA A 108 11.37 14.71 -6.89
N THR A 109 10.16 14.35 -7.31
CA THR A 109 9.37 15.12 -8.26
C THR A 109 8.47 16.13 -7.55
N ASP A 110 8.66 17.42 -7.81
CA ASP A 110 7.78 18.49 -7.33
C ASP A 110 6.61 18.68 -8.30
N ALA A 111 5.47 18.04 -8.00
CA ALA A 111 4.29 18.06 -8.85
C ALA A 111 3.65 19.46 -8.93
N LYS A 112 3.70 20.24 -7.85
CA LYS A 112 3.22 21.62 -7.83
C LYS A 112 4.03 22.49 -8.80
N ALA A 113 5.35 22.35 -8.82
CA ALA A 113 6.20 23.04 -9.77
C ALA A 113 5.95 22.59 -11.22
N ILE A 114 5.72 21.29 -11.46
CA ILE A 114 5.37 20.79 -12.79
C ILE A 114 4.12 21.46 -13.32
N VAL A 115 3.05 21.48 -12.52
CA VAL A 115 1.75 21.98 -12.96
C VAL A 115 1.78 23.50 -13.15
N LYS A 116 2.43 24.24 -12.24
CA LYS A 116 2.42 25.70 -12.26
C LYS A 116 3.48 26.34 -13.15
N ASN A 117 4.68 25.74 -13.24
CA ASN A 117 5.86 26.42 -13.78
C ASN A 117 6.53 25.69 -14.96
N CYS A 118 6.35 24.36 -15.10
CA CYS A 118 7.01 23.62 -16.18
C CYS A 118 6.28 23.80 -17.53
N PRO A 119 7.00 23.62 -18.66
CA PRO A 119 6.42 23.68 -19.99
C PRO A 119 5.35 22.60 -20.24
N ASP A 120 4.43 22.85 -21.17
CA ASP A 120 3.31 21.96 -21.45
C ASP A 120 3.73 20.55 -21.88
N PHE A 121 4.85 20.39 -22.59
CA PHE A 121 5.32 19.05 -22.97
C PHE A 121 5.65 18.15 -21.76
N VAL A 122 6.03 18.74 -20.61
CA VAL A 122 6.30 18.00 -19.36
C VAL A 122 4.97 17.54 -18.75
N LYS A 123 3.97 18.43 -18.73
CA LYS A 123 2.61 18.11 -18.29
C LYS A 123 1.99 17.02 -19.15
N THR A 124 2.14 17.13 -20.48
CA THR A 124 1.71 16.12 -21.45
C THR A 124 2.44 14.79 -21.24
N SER A 125 3.72 14.80 -20.86
CA SER A 125 4.47 13.57 -20.55
C SER A 125 3.92 12.88 -19.29
N MET A 126 3.55 13.65 -18.26
CA MET A 126 2.89 13.11 -17.06
C MET A 126 1.50 12.56 -17.40
N LEU A 127 0.67 13.31 -18.13
CA LEU A 127 -0.63 12.83 -18.61
C LEU A 127 -0.49 11.53 -19.42
N THR A 128 0.50 11.46 -20.31
CA THR A 128 0.80 10.26 -21.10
C THR A 128 1.20 9.08 -20.22
N TYR A 129 1.94 9.32 -19.14
CA TYR A 129 2.28 8.27 -18.17
C TYR A 129 1.02 7.70 -17.51
N PHE A 130 0.13 8.56 -17.00
CA PHE A 130 -1.13 8.12 -16.37
C PHE A 130 -2.06 7.39 -17.35
N ASN A 131 -2.20 7.89 -18.59
CA ASN A 131 -3.00 7.22 -19.62
C ASN A 131 -2.43 5.85 -19.96
N ASN A 132 -1.11 5.72 -20.13
CA ASN A 132 -0.48 4.43 -20.35
C ASN A 132 -0.69 3.46 -19.19
N ALA A 133 -0.60 3.95 -17.94
CA ALA A 133 -0.87 3.14 -16.74
C ALA A 133 -2.31 2.63 -16.71
N ALA A 134 -3.28 3.52 -16.96
CA ALA A 134 -4.70 3.20 -17.04
C ALA A 134 -4.98 2.17 -18.14
N ASP A 135 -4.44 2.38 -19.35
CA ASP A 135 -4.65 1.50 -20.49
C ASP A 135 -4.02 0.11 -20.26
N ASP A 136 -2.81 0.04 -19.69
CA ASP A 136 -2.14 -1.23 -19.42
C ASP A 136 -2.91 -2.06 -18.37
N LEU A 137 -3.40 -1.42 -17.30
CA LEU A 137 -4.24 -2.06 -16.28
C LEU A 137 -5.57 -2.54 -16.86
N ALA A 138 -6.28 -1.69 -17.60
CA ALA A 138 -7.56 -2.02 -18.21
C ALA A 138 -7.40 -3.17 -19.22
N GLN A 139 -6.34 -3.16 -20.04
CA GLN A 139 -6.05 -4.26 -20.97
C GLN A 139 -5.67 -5.54 -20.24
N THR A 140 -4.95 -5.48 -19.12
CA THR A 140 -4.68 -6.66 -18.29
C THR A 140 -5.98 -7.26 -17.76
N LEU A 141 -6.90 -6.43 -17.27
CA LEU A 141 -8.21 -6.88 -16.78
C LEU A 141 -9.05 -7.52 -17.91
N ILE A 142 -9.18 -6.87 -19.05
CA ILE A 142 -9.88 -7.42 -20.23
C ILE A 142 -9.30 -8.78 -20.64
N ASN A 143 -7.97 -8.93 -20.62
CA ASN A 143 -7.32 -10.20 -20.96
C ASN A 143 -7.61 -11.30 -19.93
N LEU A 144 -7.73 -10.96 -18.64
CA LEU A 144 -8.12 -11.91 -17.59
C LEU A 144 -9.58 -12.35 -17.76
N GLU A 145 -10.50 -11.40 -17.89
CA GLU A 145 -11.94 -11.63 -18.05
C GLU A 145 -12.26 -12.47 -19.30
N GLN A 146 -11.56 -12.20 -20.41
CA GLN A 146 -11.75 -12.92 -21.67
C GLN A 146 -10.89 -14.20 -21.78
N GLY A 147 -10.15 -14.57 -20.73
CA GLY A 147 -9.31 -15.76 -20.71
C GLY A 147 -8.16 -15.75 -21.73
N ARG A 148 -7.70 -14.57 -22.17
CA ARG A 148 -6.59 -14.36 -23.12
C ARG A 148 -5.22 -14.48 -22.44
N TYR A 149 -4.98 -15.57 -21.73
CA TYR A 149 -3.77 -15.76 -20.91
C TYR A 149 -2.45 -15.77 -21.69
N SER A 150 -2.47 -16.04 -23.00
CA SER A 150 -1.28 -15.97 -23.86
C SER A 150 -0.73 -14.54 -23.98
N HIS A 151 -1.61 -13.55 -23.93
CA HIS A 151 -1.25 -12.13 -23.91
C HIS A 151 -0.61 -11.74 -22.57
N LEU A 152 -1.09 -12.28 -21.46
CA LEU A 152 -0.53 -12.02 -20.13
C LEU A 152 0.91 -12.51 -19.96
N ARG A 153 1.37 -13.48 -20.78
CA ARG A 153 2.75 -14.01 -20.78
C ARG A 153 3.75 -13.15 -21.56
N GLY A 154 3.33 -12.09 -22.24
CA GLY A 154 4.23 -11.10 -22.84
C GLY A 154 4.87 -11.47 -24.19
N THR A 155 4.46 -12.56 -24.85
CA THR A 155 5.12 -13.06 -26.08
C THR A 155 4.62 -12.41 -27.37
N THR A 156 3.44 -11.77 -27.36
CA THR A 156 2.75 -11.22 -28.55
C THR A 156 1.93 -9.97 -28.21
N MET A 157 2.54 -8.98 -27.56
CA MET A 157 1.78 -7.83 -27.04
C MET A 157 2.03 -6.51 -27.81
N LYS A 158 0.93 -5.79 -28.09
CA LYS A 158 0.94 -4.40 -28.62
C LYS A 158 1.03 -3.33 -27.51
N THR A 159 0.62 -3.68 -26.29
CA THR A 159 0.63 -2.88 -25.05
C THR A 159 1.41 -3.62 -23.96
N SER A 160 1.77 -2.99 -22.85
CA SER A 160 2.50 -3.67 -21.77
C SER A 160 1.57 -4.35 -20.76
N SER A 161 0.47 -4.94 -21.24
CA SER A 161 -0.60 -5.54 -20.42
C SER A 161 -0.28 -6.94 -19.87
N SER A 162 0.99 -7.29 -19.75
CA SER A 162 1.40 -8.55 -19.11
C SER A 162 1.21 -8.45 -17.60
N LEU A 163 0.74 -9.53 -16.96
CA LEU A 163 0.51 -9.55 -15.52
C LEU A 163 1.79 -9.23 -14.73
N ASN A 164 2.93 -9.76 -15.20
CA ASN A 164 4.25 -9.47 -14.62
C ASN A 164 4.65 -8.00 -14.69
N TYR A 165 4.35 -7.30 -15.79
CA TYR A 165 4.64 -5.86 -15.89
C TYR A 165 3.78 -5.07 -14.91
N VAL A 166 2.49 -5.36 -14.86
CA VAL A 166 1.57 -4.71 -13.93
C VAL A 166 2.04 -4.90 -12.49
N GLN A 167 2.31 -6.13 -12.09
CA GLN A 167 2.63 -6.47 -10.69
C GLN A 167 4.05 -6.06 -10.26
N LEU A 168 5.04 -6.22 -11.15
CA LEU A 168 6.45 -6.00 -10.78
C LEU A 168 6.97 -4.60 -11.13
N VAL A 169 6.27 -3.85 -11.98
CA VAL A 169 6.68 -2.50 -12.40
C VAL A 169 5.61 -1.48 -12.08
N LEU A 170 4.44 -1.60 -12.69
CA LEU A 170 3.46 -0.52 -12.64
C LEU A 170 2.93 -0.32 -11.22
N LEU A 171 2.56 -1.41 -10.54
CA LEU A 171 2.02 -1.39 -9.19
C LEU A 171 2.98 -0.73 -8.17
N PRO A 172 4.24 -1.18 -7.99
CA PRO A 172 5.14 -0.54 -7.03
C PRO A 172 5.53 0.90 -7.39
N VAL A 173 5.51 1.28 -8.68
CA VAL A 173 5.78 2.67 -9.10
C VAL A 173 4.55 3.56 -8.84
N LEU A 174 3.33 3.08 -9.10
CA LEU A 174 2.10 3.79 -8.77
C LEU A 174 1.94 3.98 -7.26
N THR A 175 2.24 2.95 -6.45
CA THR A 175 2.23 3.08 -4.99
C THR A 175 3.19 4.18 -4.54
N ALA A 176 4.46 4.16 -5.00
CA ALA A 176 5.42 5.20 -4.66
C ALA A 176 5.03 6.60 -5.17
N LEU A 177 4.34 6.67 -6.31
CA LEU A 177 3.81 7.92 -6.85
C LEU A 177 2.72 8.47 -5.93
N PHE A 178 1.71 7.68 -5.58
CA PHE A 178 0.60 8.16 -4.75
C PHE A 178 1.05 8.45 -3.32
N ASP A 179 1.93 7.64 -2.73
CA ASP A 179 2.55 7.92 -1.42
C ASP A 179 3.28 9.26 -1.43
N HIS A 180 4.03 9.54 -2.49
CA HIS A 180 4.75 10.80 -2.64
C HIS A 180 3.80 11.99 -2.78
N LEU A 181 2.72 11.84 -3.56
CA LEU A 181 1.71 12.88 -3.68
C LEU A 181 0.97 13.12 -2.36
N ALA A 182 0.68 12.07 -1.59
CA ALA A 182 0.06 12.18 -0.26
C ALA A 182 0.98 12.93 0.71
N ALA A 183 2.25 12.50 0.83
CA ALA A 183 3.21 13.06 1.77
C ALA A 183 3.56 14.54 1.52
N ASN A 184 3.32 15.04 0.31
CA ASN A 184 3.60 16.43 -0.07
C ASN A 184 2.33 17.22 -0.44
N GLU A 185 1.14 16.66 -0.21
CA GLU A 185 -0.16 17.29 -0.52
C GLU A 185 -0.32 17.71 -2.00
N PHE A 186 0.30 16.98 -2.92
CA PHE A 186 0.30 17.30 -4.35
C PHE A 186 -0.91 16.76 -5.12
N GLY A 187 -1.80 16.00 -4.47
CA GLY A 187 -2.96 15.39 -5.10
C GLY A 187 -3.86 16.41 -5.80
N SER A 188 -4.17 17.53 -5.13
CA SER A 188 -4.96 18.64 -5.67
C SER A 188 -4.20 19.52 -6.68
N ASP A 189 -2.90 19.32 -6.88
CA ASP A 189 -2.16 19.97 -7.95
C ASP A 189 -2.16 19.10 -9.23
N LEU A 190 -1.85 17.80 -9.11
CA LEU A 190 -1.57 16.93 -10.27
C LEU A 190 -2.75 16.07 -10.73
N LEU A 191 -3.61 15.59 -9.81
CA LEU A 191 -4.62 14.56 -10.12
C LEU A 191 -5.96 15.16 -10.58
N LEU A 192 -5.89 16.20 -11.40
CA LEU A 192 -7.03 16.98 -11.89
C LEU A 192 -7.24 16.78 -13.40
N SER A 193 -8.39 17.26 -13.90
CA SER A 193 -8.71 17.34 -15.34
C SER A 193 -8.50 15.99 -16.06
N ASP A 194 -7.75 15.95 -17.16
CA ASP A 194 -7.57 14.72 -17.95
C ASP A 194 -6.85 13.60 -17.19
N ILE A 195 -5.97 13.94 -16.23
CA ILE A 195 -5.32 12.95 -15.35
C ILE A 195 -6.36 12.30 -14.44
N GLN A 196 -7.37 13.05 -13.99
CA GLN A 196 -8.43 12.52 -13.12
C GLN A 196 -9.19 11.37 -13.78
N VAL A 197 -9.48 11.45 -15.09
CA VAL A 197 -10.13 10.35 -15.83
C VAL A 197 -9.26 9.09 -15.84
N ALA A 198 -7.95 9.25 -16.05
CA ALA A 198 -7.01 8.13 -15.96
C ALA A 198 -6.95 7.55 -14.54
N CYS A 199 -6.99 8.39 -13.51
CA CYS A 199 -7.06 7.97 -12.10
C CYS A 199 -8.27 7.09 -11.81
N TYR A 200 -9.47 7.46 -12.28
CA TYR A 200 -10.66 6.62 -12.10
C TYR A 200 -10.57 5.26 -12.82
N LYS A 201 -9.93 5.21 -14.00
CA LYS A 201 -9.65 3.92 -14.69
C LYS A 201 -8.63 3.07 -13.92
N ILE A 202 -7.58 3.69 -13.38
CA ILE A 202 -6.58 3.03 -12.53
C ILE A 202 -7.27 2.48 -11.27
N LEU A 203 -8.05 3.30 -10.56
CA LEU A 203 -8.82 2.94 -9.37
C LEU A 203 -9.69 1.70 -9.62
N ASN A 204 -10.54 1.75 -10.65
CA ASN A 204 -11.43 0.64 -10.99
C ASN A 204 -10.67 -0.65 -11.33
N SER A 205 -9.59 -0.52 -12.10
CA SER A 205 -8.79 -1.69 -12.49
C SER A 205 -8.07 -2.31 -11.31
N LEU A 206 -7.45 -1.50 -10.44
CA LEU A 206 -6.78 -1.98 -9.23
C LEU A 206 -7.77 -2.62 -8.25
N TYR A 207 -8.92 -1.99 -8.04
CA TYR A 207 -9.97 -2.53 -7.18
C TYR A 207 -10.48 -3.88 -7.69
N THR A 208 -10.77 -3.99 -8.99
CA THR A 208 -11.23 -5.24 -9.59
C THR A 208 -10.16 -6.33 -9.53
N LEU A 209 -8.90 -6.01 -9.85
CA LEU A 209 -7.76 -6.94 -9.75
C LEU A 209 -7.53 -7.44 -8.31
N GLY A 210 -7.80 -6.59 -7.32
CA GLY A 210 -7.64 -6.92 -5.90
C GLY A 210 -8.80 -7.73 -5.31
N THR A 211 -10.04 -7.51 -5.79
CA THR A 211 -11.25 -8.04 -5.15
C THR A 211 -11.92 -9.19 -5.91
N ASN A 212 -11.79 -9.26 -7.23
CA ASN A 212 -12.45 -10.30 -8.02
C ASN A 212 -11.64 -11.61 -8.02
N LEU A 213 -12.09 -12.58 -7.23
CA LEU A 213 -11.44 -13.89 -7.08
C LEU A 213 -11.57 -14.78 -8.33
N GLU A 214 -12.52 -14.51 -9.23
CA GLU A 214 -12.80 -15.34 -10.39
C GLU A 214 -11.92 -15.03 -11.61
N LEU A 215 -11.13 -13.95 -11.57
CA LEU A 215 -10.28 -13.51 -12.69
C LEU A 215 -9.28 -14.55 -13.18
N HIS A 216 -8.94 -15.54 -12.36
CA HIS A 216 -7.99 -16.58 -12.76
C HIS A 216 -8.60 -17.68 -13.64
N GLY A 217 -9.93 -17.78 -13.77
CA GLY A 217 -10.63 -18.75 -14.63
C GLY A 217 -10.12 -20.19 -14.48
N GLY A 218 -9.89 -20.65 -13.25
CA GLY A 218 -9.35 -21.98 -12.91
C GLY A 218 -7.85 -22.21 -13.19
N ARG A 219 -7.08 -21.22 -13.65
CA ARG A 219 -5.63 -21.39 -13.94
C ARG A 219 -4.77 -21.21 -12.68
N SER A 220 -4.16 -22.30 -12.20
CA SER A 220 -3.32 -22.32 -10.99
C SER A 220 -2.22 -21.26 -10.95
N PHE A 221 -1.49 -21.07 -12.05
CA PHE A 221 -0.43 -20.05 -12.13
C PHE A 221 -0.97 -18.63 -11.95
N VAL A 222 -2.07 -18.29 -12.63
CA VAL A 222 -2.66 -16.95 -12.56
C VAL A 222 -3.25 -16.70 -11.18
N LYS A 223 -3.90 -17.73 -10.60
CA LYS A 223 -4.40 -17.69 -9.23
C LYS A 223 -3.28 -17.38 -8.24
N ALA A 224 -2.17 -18.11 -8.30
CA ALA A 224 -1.03 -17.90 -7.42
C ALA A 224 -0.42 -16.49 -7.56
N GLU A 225 -0.29 -15.97 -8.79
CA GLU A 225 0.24 -14.62 -9.02
C GLU A 225 -0.71 -13.52 -8.54
N LEU A 226 -2.03 -13.67 -8.71
CA LEU A 226 -3.02 -12.72 -8.19
C LEU A 226 -3.07 -12.77 -6.66
N GLU A 227 -3.07 -13.96 -6.06
CA GLU A 227 -3.05 -14.14 -4.60
C GLU A 227 -1.79 -13.55 -3.97
N ARG A 228 -0.63 -13.83 -4.54
CA ARG A 228 0.66 -13.33 -4.04
C ARG A 228 0.74 -11.80 -4.02
N HIS A 229 0.16 -11.13 -5.01
CA HIS A 229 0.26 -9.68 -5.16
C HIS A 229 -0.97 -8.93 -4.65
N ARG A 230 -1.99 -9.62 -4.10
CA ARG A 230 -3.21 -8.99 -3.59
C ARG A 230 -2.94 -7.87 -2.57
N PRO A 231 -2.06 -8.05 -1.56
CA PRO A 231 -1.74 -6.98 -0.62
C PRO A 231 -1.14 -5.74 -1.31
N ALA A 232 -0.38 -5.92 -2.40
CA ALA A 232 0.20 -4.81 -3.13
C ALA A 232 -0.87 -3.98 -3.88
N TYR A 233 -1.97 -4.59 -4.34
CA TYR A 233 -3.12 -3.85 -4.87
C TYR A 233 -3.77 -3.01 -3.79
N GLY A 234 -3.98 -3.56 -2.59
CA GLY A 234 -4.50 -2.83 -1.44
C GLY A 234 -3.60 -1.67 -1.00
N ASN A 235 -2.29 -1.88 -0.93
CA ASN A 235 -1.33 -0.82 -0.61
C ASN A 235 -1.38 0.33 -1.63
N CYS A 236 -1.46 0.00 -2.92
CA CYS A 236 -1.59 1.01 -3.97
C CYS A 236 -2.92 1.78 -3.87
N LEU A 237 -4.02 1.10 -3.56
CA LEU A 237 -5.33 1.73 -3.34
C LEU A 237 -5.36 2.59 -2.07
N GLY A 238 -4.70 2.17 -0.99
CA GLY A 238 -4.49 2.99 0.20
C GLY A 238 -3.70 4.26 -0.11
N ALA A 239 -2.56 4.12 -0.80
CA ALA A 239 -1.76 5.26 -1.24
C ALA A 239 -2.57 6.23 -2.13
N PHE A 240 -3.36 5.69 -3.06
CA PHE A 240 -4.28 6.47 -3.90
C PHE A 240 -5.32 7.21 -3.06
N ALA A 241 -5.96 6.52 -2.11
CA ALA A 241 -7.00 7.08 -1.24
C ALA A 241 -6.48 8.20 -0.33
N ALA A 242 -5.20 8.18 0.02
CA ALA A 242 -4.55 9.22 0.83
C ALA A 242 -4.24 10.52 0.07
N THR A 243 -4.43 10.58 -1.26
CA THR A 243 -4.05 11.75 -2.06
C THR A 243 -5.08 12.19 -3.09
N PHE A 244 -5.98 11.30 -3.52
CA PHE A 244 -6.91 11.63 -4.59
C PHE A 244 -7.89 12.73 -4.15
N PRO A 245 -7.99 13.87 -4.87
CA PRO A 245 -8.70 15.06 -4.40
C PRO A 245 -10.22 14.99 -4.58
N VAL A 246 -10.78 13.79 -4.81
CA VAL A 246 -12.22 13.57 -5.00
C VAL A 246 -12.68 12.40 -4.12
N ALA A 247 -13.81 12.58 -3.42
CA ALA A 247 -14.37 11.62 -2.47
C ALA A 247 -15.02 10.45 -3.22
N PHE A 248 -14.19 9.62 -3.85
CA PHE A 248 -14.60 8.62 -4.83
C PHE A 248 -15.48 7.49 -4.25
N LEU A 249 -15.56 7.33 -2.93
CA LEU A 249 -16.49 6.42 -2.26
C LEU A 249 -17.83 7.07 -1.92
N GLU A 250 -17.98 8.36 -2.21
CA GLU A 250 -19.16 9.20 -1.93
C GLU A 250 -19.58 10.00 -3.19
N PRO A 251 -19.85 9.33 -4.33
CA PRO A 251 -20.08 10.00 -5.62
C PRO A 251 -21.22 11.02 -5.59
N SER A 252 -22.21 10.84 -4.70
CA SER A 252 -23.31 11.80 -4.48
C SER A 252 -22.83 13.20 -4.06
N HIS A 253 -21.65 13.32 -3.45
CA HIS A 253 -21.05 14.58 -2.98
C HIS A 253 -20.06 15.21 -3.97
N ASN A 254 -19.62 14.47 -4.99
CA ASN A 254 -18.62 14.93 -5.96
C ASN A 254 -19.03 16.19 -6.73
N LYS A 255 -20.33 16.42 -6.94
CA LYS A 255 -20.86 17.65 -7.56
C LYS A 255 -20.55 18.92 -6.75
N HIS A 256 -20.29 18.79 -5.45
CA HIS A 256 -19.93 19.91 -4.58
C HIS A 256 -18.41 20.09 -4.46
N ASN A 257 -17.62 19.13 -4.96
CA ASN A 257 -16.18 19.17 -4.87
C ASN A 257 -15.58 20.02 -6.01
N PRO A 258 -14.83 21.10 -5.70
CA PRO A 258 -14.27 22.01 -6.71
C PRO A 258 -13.17 21.39 -7.58
N TYR A 259 -12.59 20.27 -7.14
CA TYR A 259 -11.56 19.52 -7.86
C TYR A 259 -12.15 18.42 -8.76
N CYS A 260 -13.44 18.11 -8.63
CA CYS A 260 -14.09 17.12 -9.46
C CYS A 260 -14.48 17.68 -10.82
N ILE A 261 -14.29 16.89 -11.89
CA ILE A 261 -14.78 17.19 -13.26
C ILE A 261 -16.27 17.58 -13.25
N HIS A 262 -17.10 16.97 -12.39
CA HIS A 262 -18.53 17.30 -12.27
C HIS A 262 -18.77 18.71 -11.73
N GLY A 263 -17.92 19.22 -10.84
CA GLY A 263 -17.97 20.60 -10.35
C GLY A 263 -17.66 21.64 -11.43
N LYS A 264 -17.07 21.21 -12.56
CA LYS A 264 -16.75 22.04 -13.73
C LYS A 264 -17.30 21.44 -15.02
N ALA A 265 -18.49 20.84 -14.98
CA ALA A 265 -19.05 20.11 -16.11
C ALA A 265 -19.10 20.92 -17.43
N GLN A 266 -19.23 22.25 -17.37
CA GLN A 266 -19.22 23.11 -18.57
C GLN A 266 -17.85 23.17 -19.29
N GLU A 267 -16.75 22.82 -18.62
CA GLU A 267 -15.39 22.87 -19.17
C GLU A 267 -14.95 21.54 -19.82
N HIS A 268 -15.76 20.49 -19.72
CA HIS A 268 -15.38 19.13 -20.12
C HIS A 268 -16.35 18.53 -21.15
N SER A 269 -15.84 17.65 -22.03
CA SER A 269 -16.64 17.01 -23.07
C SER A 269 -17.72 16.10 -22.49
N LEU A 270 -18.84 15.95 -23.22
CA LEU A 270 -19.92 15.01 -22.84
C LEU A 270 -19.42 13.57 -22.73
N GLU A 271 -18.43 13.19 -23.54
CA GLU A 271 -17.79 11.88 -23.50
C GLU A 271 -17.02 11.68 -22.18
N ALA A 272 -16.24 12.68 -21.74
CA ALA A 272 -15.54 12.62 -20.45
C ALA A 272 -16.53 12.48 -19.29
N GLN A 273 -17.65 13.23 -19.33
CA GLN A 273 -18.69 13.13 -18.30
C GLN A 273 -19.38 11.76 -18.27
N ALA A 274 -19.67 11.18 -19.42
CA ALA A 274 -20.30 9.86 -19.52
C ALA A 274 -19.36 8.73 -19.04
N VAL A 275 -18.08 8.82 -19.39
CA VAL A 275 -17.04 7.89 -18.91
C VAL A 275 -16.92 8.00 -17.38
N MET A 276 -16.88 9.21 -16.84
CA MET A 276 -16.82 9.44 -15.40
C MET A 276 -18.02 8.86 -14.66
N ALA A 277 -19.25 9.12 -15.12
CA ALA A 277 -20.45 8.56 -14.51
C ALA A 277 -20.44 7.02 -14.49
N THR A 278 -19.94 6.39 -15.56
CA THR A 278 -19.79 4.93 -15.63
C THR A 278 -18.76 4.44 -14.61
N LEU A 279 -17.61 5.10 -14.53
CA LEU A 279 -16.50 4.74 -13.64
C LEU A 279 -16.81 4.98 -12.16
N GLU A 280 -17.64 5.97 -11.84
CA GLU A 280 -18.13 6.21 -10.48
C GLU A 280 -19.11 5.11 -10.06
N SER A 281 -19.98 4.66 -10.98
CA SER A 281 -20.96 3.60 -10.69
C SER A 281 -20.36 2.20 -10.52
N SER A 282 -19.12 1.98 -10.97
CA SER A 282 -18.44 0.68 -10.85
C SER A 282 -17.71 0.50 -9.52
N MET A 283 -17.52 1.56 -8.74
CA MET A 283 -16.94 1.48 -7.39
C MET A 283 -18.05 1.30 -6.35
N PRO A 284 -17.84 0.46 -5.31
CA PRO A 284 -18.74 0.42 -4.16
C PRO A 284 -18.69 1.73 -3.39
N THR A 285 -19.77 2.04 -2.67
CA THR A 285 -19.83 3.20 -1.78
C THR A 285 -19.06 2.96 -0.49
N LEU A 286 -18.82 4.03 0.27
CA LEU A 286 -18.22 3.93 1.60
C LEU A 286 -19.05 3.00 2.51
N GLU A 287 -20.38 3.13 2.47
CA GLU A 287 -21.32 2.32 3.25
C GLU A 287 -21.23 0.84 2.86
N ASP A 288 -21.16 0.53 1.55
CA ASP A 288 -21.02 -0.84 1.06
C ASP A 288 -19.73 -1.50 1.58
N LEU A 289 -18.63 -0.76 1.59
CA LEU A 289 -17.33 -1.27 2.00
C LEU A 289 -17.25 -1.47 3.52
N VAL A 290 -17.68 -0.47 4.30
CA VAL A 290 -17.71 -0.57 5.76
C VAL A 290 -18.66 -1.70 6.20
N GLY A 291 -19.84 -1.81 5.57
CA GLY A 291 -20.79 -2.88 5.84
C GLY A 291 -20.25 -4.27 5.48
N GLN A 292 -19.47 -4.40 4.40
CA GLN A 292 -18.80 -5.66 4.05
C GLN A 292 -17.75 -6.06 5.09
N VAL A 293 -16.93 -5.12 5.57
CA VAL A 293 -15.96 -5.37 6.64
C VAL A 293 -16.68 -5.79 7.92
N GLU A 294 -17.72 -5.06 8.33
CA GLU A 294 -18.50 -5.40 9.52
C GLU A 294 -19.15 -6.79 9.40
N LYS A 295 -19.76 -7.11 8.26
CA LYS A 295 -20.37 -8.42 8.00
C LYS A 295 -19.33 -9.55 8.06
N PHE A 296 -18.14 -9.33 7.50
CA PHE A 296 -17.05 -10.30 7.58
C PHE A 296 -16.60 -10.53 9.02
N VAL A 297 -16.42 -9.46 9.79
CA VAL A 297 -15.98 -9.55 11.19
C VAL A 297 -17.06 -10.20 12.04
N THR A 298 -18.31 -9.76 11.97
CA THR A 298 -19.42 -10.28 12.79
C THR A 298 -19.82 -11.70 12.39
N GLY A 299 -19.78 -12.03 11.10
CA GLY A 299 -20.14 -13.33 10.53
C GLY A 299 -19.08 -14.43 10.65
N ASN A 300 -17.96 -14.18 11.34
CA ASN A 300 -16.82 -15.10 11.43
C ASN A 300 -16.27 -15.50 10.04
N GLY A 301 -16.18 -14.53 9.13
CA GLY A 301 -15.60 -14.74 7.81
C GLY A 301 -14.17 -15.24 7.90
N LYS A 302 -13.78 -16.10 6.95
CA LYS A 302 -12.44 -16.68 6.89
C LYS A 302 -11.59 -15.94 5.87
N TYR A 303 -10.39 -15.56 6.25
CA TYR A 303 -9.43 -14.90 5.37
C TYR A 303 -9.16 -15.69 4.08
N ALA A 304 -9.08 -17.03 4.16
CA ALA A 304 -8.87 -17.87 2.99
C ALA A 304 -10.00 -17.80 1.94
N GLU A 305 -11.22 -17.42 2.35
CA GLU A 305 -12.40 -17.33 1.48
C GLU A 305 -12.58 -15.91 0.93
N GLN A 306 -12.30 -14.89 1.74
CA GLN A 306 -12.48 -13.48 1.38
C GLN A 306 -11.24 -12.64 1.71
N PRO A 307 -10.06 -12.94 1.13
CA PRO A 307 -8.81 -12.28 1.49
C PRO A 307 -8.82 -10.79 1.14
N PHE A 308 -9.59 -10.41 0.11
CA PHE A 308 -9.71 -9.02 -0.36
C PHE A 308 -10.29 -8.05 0.67
N ILE A 309 -11.04 -8.54 1.65
CA ILE A 309 -11.58 -7.68 2.72
C ILE A 309 -10.42 -7.14 3.57
N ILE A 310 -9.44 -7.99 3.88
CA ILE A 310 -8.28 -7.61 4.69
C ILE A 310 -7.16 -7.02 3.81
N ASP A 311 -6.87 -7.62 2.67
CA ASP A 311 -5.73 -7.24 1.84
C ASP A 311 -6.00 -6.00 0.98
N VAL A 312 -7.26 -5.61 0.76
CA VAL A 312 -7.63 -4.53 -0.17
C VAL A 312 -8.55 -3.49 0.47
N MET A 313 -9.70 -3.91 1.00
CA MET A 313 -10.70 -2.97 1.52
C MET A 313 -10.21 -2.24 2.77
N ILE A 314 -9.67 -2.98 3.76
CA ILE A 314 -9.17 -2.36 5.00
C ILE A 314 -8.05 -1.35 4.74
N PRO A 315 -6.96 -1.66 3.99
CA PRO A 315 -5.92 -0.68 3.68
C PRO A 315 -6.46 0.58 2.99
N MET A 316 -7.36 0.41 2.02
CA MET A 316 -7.98 1.53 1.32
C MET A 316 -8.82 2.41 2.25
N LEU A 317 -9.67 1.80 3.09
CA LEU A 317 -10.51 2.52 4.05
C LEU A 317 -9.67 3.21 5.14
N CYS A 318 -8.62 2.56 5.64
CA CYS A 318 -7.72 3.12 6.65
C CYS A 318 -7.00 4.39 6.16
N SER A 319 -6.77 4.52 4.85
CA SER A 319 -6.20 5.73 4.25
C SER A 319 -7.26 6.74 3.79
N TYR A 320 -8.42 6.27 3.30
CA TYR A 320 -9.52 7.14 2.86
C TYR A 320 -10.11 7.94 4.01
N LEU A 321 -10.42 7.28 5.14
CA LEU A 321 -11.18 7.89 6.22
C LEU A 321 -10.46 9.09 6.87
N PRO A 322 -9.18 9.02 7.28
CA PRO A 322 -8.49 10.18 7.86
C PRO A 322 -8.39 11.35 6.91
N PHE A 323 -8.12 11.07 5.63
CA PHE A 323 -7.99 12.09 4.59
C PHE A 323 -9.29 12.89 4.44
N TRP A 324 -10.44 12.21 4.28
CA TRP A 324 -11.73 12.87 4.11
C TRP A 324 -12.34 13.38 5.41
N TRP A 325 -12.06 12.74 6.54
CA TRP A 325 -12.48 13.25 7.86
C TRP A 325 -11.97 14.68 8.10
N SER A 326 -10.74 14.99 7.70
CA SER A 326 -10.19 16.35 7.81
C SER A 326 -10.98 17.42 7.04
N GLN A 327 -11.80 17.00 6.07
CA GLN A 327 -12.66 17.84 5.23
C GLN A 327 -14.16 17.62 5.51
N GLY A 328 -14.49 16.78 6.49
CA GLY A 328 -15.85 16.38 6.82
C GLY A 328 -16.53 17.27 7.86
N PRO A 329 -17.78 16.92 8.24
CA PRO A 329 -18.61 17.69 9.17
C PRO A 329 -17.94 18.06 10.50
N ASP A 330 -17.09 17.18 11.03
CA ASP A 330 -16.45 17.38 12.34
C ASP A 330 -15.41 18.50 12.32
N ASN A 331 -14.84 18.80 11.14
CA ASN A 331 -13.66 19.67 11.00
C ASN A 331 -13.93 20.92 10.16
N VAL A 332 -14.92 20.88 9.26
CA VAL A 332 -15.18 21.98 8.30
C VAL A 332 -16.64 22.40 8.32
N ASN A 333 -16.88 23.71 8.51
CA ASN A 333 -18.18 24.33 8.28
C ASN A 333 -18.25 24.81 6.81
N PRO A 334 -19.24 24.38 6.01
CA PRO A 334 -19.26 24.68 4.58
C PRO A 334 -19.71 26.10 4.31
N THR A 335 -18.92 26.84 3.55
CA THR A 335 -19.24 28.21 3.12
C THR A 335 -20.48 28.26 2.20
N SER A 336 -20.72 27.19 1.42
CA SER A 336 -21.83 27.07 0.46
C SER A 336 -22.98 26.17 0.96
N GLY A 337 -22.94 25.73 2.22
CA GLY A 337 -23.97 24.89 2.85
C GLY A 337 -23.89 23.39 2.55
N ASN A 338 -23.06 22.93 1.60
CA ASN A 338 -22.89 21.51 1.28
C ASN A 338 -21.46 21.04 1.55
N HIS A 339 -21.30 19.85 2.13
CA HIS A 339 -19.98 19.22 2.29
C HIS A 339 -19.56 18.44 1.04
N VAL A 340 -18.24 18.36 0.85
CA VAL A 340 -17.59 17.54 -0.18
C VAL A 340 -17.50 16.05 0.22
N THR A 341 -17.73 15.74 1.50
CA THR A 341 -17.75 14.40 2.11
C THR A 341 -18.57 14.44 3.40
N MET A 342 -19.12 13.30 3.79
CA MET A 342 -19.84 13.09 5.06
C MET A 342 -19.06 12.21 6.04
N VAL A 343 -17.77 11.97 5.80
CA VAL A 343 -16.92 11.21 6.72
C VAL A 343 -16.78 11.94 8.07
N THR A 344 -17.12 11.22 9.14
CA THR A 344 -17.06 11.66 10.55
C THR A 344 -16.21 10.69 11.39
N SER A 345 -15.88 11.07 12.62
CA SER A 345 -15.18 10.23 13.61
C SER A 345 -15.86 8.90 13.89
N ASP A 346 -17.18 8.81 13.69
CA ASP A 346 -17.94 7.57 13.86
C ASP A 346 -17.49 6.51 12.86
N HIS A 347 -17.16 6.92 11.62
CA HIS A 347 -16.66 6.01 10.60
C HIS A 347 -15.27 5.47 10.98
N LEU A 348 -14.37 6.33 11.48
CA LEU A 348 -13.04 5.92 11.96
C LEU A 348 -13.16 4.94 13.14
N THR A 349 -14.01 5.29 14.12
CA THR A 349 -14.23 4.48 15.32
C THR A 349 -14.84 3.12 14.98
N SER A 350 -15.84 3.09 14.09
CA SER A 350 -16.50 1.86 13.64
C SER A 350 -15.53 0.93 12.93
N LEU A 351 -14.72 1.45 11.98
CA LEU A 351 -13.72 0.64 11.30
C LEU A 351 -12.65 0.12 12.28
N LEU A 352 -12.15 0.96 13.18
CA LEU A 352 -11.16 0.57 14.19
C LEU A 352 -11.72 -0.52 15.11
N LYS A 353 -12.98 -0.40 15.55
CA LYS A 353 -13.67 -1.43 16.33
C LYS A 353 -13.74 -2.76 15.58
N ASN A 354 -14.05 -2.73 14.29
CA ASN A 354 -14.08 -3.93 13.45
C ASN A 354 -12.68 -4.57 13.32
N ILE A 355 -11.63 -3.78 13.09
CA ILE A 355 -10.26 -4.27 13.00
C ILE A 355 -9.79 -4.87 14.32
N LEU A 356 -10.01 -4.20 15.45
CA LEU A 356 -9.63 -4.73 16.76
C LEU A 356 -10.40 -6.02 17.11
N ASN A 357 -11.68 -6.11 16.73
CA ASN A 357 -12.45 -7.35 16.86
C ASN A 357 -11.91 -8.48 15.98
N LEU A 358 -11.47 -8.15 14.76
CA LEU A 358 -10.80 -9.08 13.87
C LEU A 358 -9.51 -9.60 14.50
N LEU A 359 -8.64 -8.70 15.00
CA LEU A 359 -7.43 -9.07 15.73
C LEU A 359 -7.76 -10.00 16.91
N ARG A 360 -8.77 -9.65 17.72
CA ARG A 360 -9.23 -10.47 18.85
C ARG A 360 -9.61 -11.87 18.42
N LYS A 361 -10.26 -12.05 17.27
CA LYS A 361 -10.60 -13.37 16.75
C LYS A 361 -9.37 -14.14 16.26
N THR A 362 -8.38 -13.46 15.70
CA THR A 362 -7.19 -14.08 15.09
C THR A 362 -6.02 -14.33 16.04
N VAL A 363 -6.00 -13.73 17.25
CA VAL A 363 -4.97 -14.05 18.27
C VAL A 363 -4.86 -15.56 18.46
N ASN A 364 -3.64 -16.08 18.40
CA ASN A 364 -3.22 -17.47 18.46
C ASN A 364 -3.77 -18.35 17.31
N THR A 365 -4.01 -17.76 16.13
CA THR A 365 -4.44 -18.47 14.92
C THR A 365 -3.35 -18.45 13.85
N GLU A 366 -3.04 -19.60 13.27
CA GLU A 366 -2.08 -19.74 12.16
C GLU A 366 -2.64 -19.22 10.82
N GLY A 367 -1.79 -19.16 9.79
CA GLY A 367 -2.23 -18.89 8.41
C GLY A 367 -2.77 -17.48 8.16
N SER A 368 -2.44 -16.51 9.02
CA SER A 368 -2.89 -15.12 8.93
C SER A 368 -1.72 -14.15 8.70
N PRO A 369 -1.08 -14.17 7.51
CA PRO A 369 0.10 -13.35 7.22
C PRO A 369 -0.20 -11.84 7.22
N TRP A 370 -1.45 -11.45 6.98
CA TRP A 370 -1.91 -10.06 7.03
C TRP A 370 -1.74 -9.41 8.40
N MET A 371 -1.63 -10.19 9.49
CA MET A 371 -1.42 -9.65 10.84
C MET A 371 -0.09 -8.89 10.97
N ILE A 372 0.89 -9.17 10.10
CA ILE A 372 2.19 -8.50 10.10
C ILE A 372 2.05 -7.02 9.69
N THR A 373 1.14 -6.70 8.78
CA THR A 373 1.05 -5.36 8.16
C THR A 373 -0.16 -4.55 8.63
N ILE A 374 -1.16 -5.19 9.24
CA ILE A 374 -2.44 -4.56 9.62
C ILE A 374 -2.26 -3.33 10.51
N ALA A 375 -1.30 -3.35 11.44
CA ALA A 375 -1.02 -2.24 12.34
C ALA A 375 -0.56 -0.98 11.58
N GLY A 376 0.22 -1.16 10.50
CA GLY A 376 0.67 -0.06 9.64
C GLY A 376 -0.48 0.68 8.95
N HIS A 377 -1.55 -0.05 8.60
CA HIS A 377 -2.76 0.54 8.02
C HIS A 377 -3.69 1.10 9.11
N ALA A 378 -4.09 0.26 10.06
CA ALA A 378 -5.06 0.63 11.10
C ALA A 378 -4.55 1.76 12.01
N GLY A 379 -3.23 1.91 12.15
CA GLY A 379 -2.64 3.01 12.90
C GLY A 379 -2.93 4.40 12.30
N GLN A 380 -3.40 4.49 11.05
CA GLN A 380 -3.81 5.75 10.42
C GLN A 380 -5.17 6.25 10.90
N ILE A 381 -6.05 5.37 11.38
CA ILE A 381 -7.39 5.74 11.87
C ILE A 381 -7.46 5.95 13.38
N VAL A 382 -6.36 5.67 14.11
CA VAL A 382 -6.24 5.95 15.54
C VAL A 382 -5.85 7.42 15.74
N ILE A 383 -6.81 8.33 15.50
CA ILE A 383 -6.60 9.79 15.60
C ILE A 383 -7.62 10.42 16.56
N ASN A 384 -8.92 10.17 16.33
CA ASN A 384 -10.01 10.67 17.16
C ASN A 384 -10.90 9.52 17.63
N SER A 385 -10.26 8.53 18.27
CA SER A 385 -10.89 7.28 18.66
C SER A 385 -11.74 7.43 19.92
N SER A 386 -12.96 6.88 19.88
CA SER A 386 -13.90 6.88 21.01
C SER A 386 -13.35 6.19 22.27
N GLU A 387 -13.71 6.73 23.45
CA GLU A 387 -13.42 6.14 24.76
C GLU A 387 -14.08 4.76 24.95
N GLU A 388 -15.16 4.48 24.22
CA GLU A 388 -15.90 3.21 24.33
C GLU A 388 -15.05 1.99 23.91
N LEU A 389 -14.06 2.21 23.03
CA LEU A 389 -13.17 1.18 22.52
C LEU A 389 -12.34 0.53 23.63
N LEU A 390 -12.06 1.25 24.72
CA LEU A 390 -11.33 0.74 25.87
C LEU A 390 -12.01 -0.48 26.46
N ARG A 391 -13.33 -0.39 26.71
CA ARG A 391 -14.11 -1.46 27.33
C ARG A 391 -14.38 -2.60 26.35
N ASP A 392 -14.74 -2.27 25.11
CA ASP A 392 -14.82 -3.25 24.02
C ASP A 392 -14.43 -2.56 22.70
N PRO A 393 -13.42 -3.06 21.97
CA PRO A 393 -12.81 -4.39 22.10
C PRO A 393 -11.39 -4.42 22.73
N ILE A 394 -10.80 -3.28 23.13
CA ILE A 394 -9.38 -3.19 23.53
C ILE A 394 -9.06 -4.06 24.74
N LEU A 395 -9.77 -3.89 25.86
CA LEU A 395 -9.52 -4.65 27.07
C LEU A 395 -9.68 -6.17 26.85
N PRO A 396 -10.79 -6.67 26.26
CA PRO A 396 -10.92 -8.09 25.93
C PRO A 396 -9.81 -8.64 25.01
N LEU A 397 -9.34 -7.85 24.05
CA LEU A 397 -8.21 -8.24 23.19
C LEU A 397 -6.91 -8.33 23.99
N MET A 398 -6.61 -7.35 24.84
CA MET A 398 -5.44 -7.37 25.70
C MET A 398 -5.45 -8.55 26.69
N GLU A 399 -6.60 -8.85 27.28
CA GLU A 399 -6.76 -10.02 28.16
C GLU A 399 -6.49 -11.32 27.42
N LYS A 400 -6.97 -11.46 26.17
CA LYS A 400 -6.69 -12.63 25.34
C LYS A 400 -5.18 -12.77 25.03
N VAL A 401 -4.51 -11.67 24.66
CA VAL A 401 -3.04 -11.68 24.43
C VAL A 401 -2.29 -12.07 25.70
N ARG A 402 -2.69 -11.56 26.87
CA ARG A 402 -2.12 -11.93 28.16
C ARG A 402 -2.29 -13.43 28.45
N GLN A 403 -3.50 -13.97 28.25
CA GLN A 403 -3.77 -15.40 28.45
C GLN A 403 -2.95 -16.28 27.52
N CYS A 404 -2.75 -15.87 26.26
CA CYS A 404 -1.85 -16.55 25.34
C CYS A 404 -0.40 -16.52 25.86
N ALA A 405 0.10 -15.36 26.31
CA ALA A 405 1.43 -15.26 26.89
C ALA A 405 1.62 -16.18 28.10
N ASP A 406 0.63 -16.27 29.00
CA ASP A 406 0.63 -17.18 30.14
C ASP A 406 0.69 -18.66 29.71
N SER A 407 -0.14 -19.04 28.74
CA SER A 407 -0.20 -20.40 28.25
C SER A 407 1.13 -20.85 27.62
N VAL A 408 1.72 -20.02 26.77
CA VAL A 408 2.98 -20.36 26.08
C VAL A 408 4.15 -20.37 27.07
N PHE A 409 4.20 -19.41 28.00
CA PHE A 409 5.24 -19.38 29.03
C PHE A 409 5.16 -20.57 30.00
N HIS A 410 3.95 -21.00 30.38
CA HIS A 410 3.78 -22.18 31.20
C HIS A 410 4.33 -23.45 30.50
N LYS A 411 4.15 -23.57 29.18
CA LYS A 411 4.74 -24.68 28.40
C LYS A 411 6.27 -24.62 28.41
N GLU A 412 6.88 -23.44 28.30
CA GLU A 412 8.33 -23.25 28.46
C GLU A 412 8.82 -23.73 29.84
N GLU A 413 8.15 -23.35 30.94
CA GLU A 413 8.52 -23.75 32.30
C GLU A 413 8.39 -25.27 32.52
N CYS A 414 7.33 -25.87 31.98
CA CYS A 414 7.15 -27.32 32.00
C CYS A 414 8.29 -28.00 31.24
N MET A 415 8.60 -27.57 30.02
CA MET A 415 9.67 -28.14 29.20
C MET A 415 11.03 -28.06 29.91
N ARG A 416 11.33 -26.92 30.56
CA ARG A 416 12.54 -26.74 31.37
C ARG A 416 12.67 -27.75 32.50
N SER A 417 11.54 -28.24 33.02
CA SER A 417 11.48 -29.26 34.06
C SER A 417 11.60 -30.69 33.50
N TYR A 418 11.18 -30.94 32.25
CA TYR A 418 11.23 -32.24 31.56
C TYR A 418 12.58 -32.56 30.87
N LEU A 419 13.43 -31.56 30.61
CA LEU A 419 14.77 -31.68 30.00
C LEU A 419 15.80 -32.54 30.77
N LYS A 420 15.38 -33.24 31.85
CA LYS A 420 16.20 -34.18 32.60
C LYS A 420 16.07 -35.65 32.16
N SER A 421 15.18 -36.02 31.21
CA SER A 421 14.87 -37.46 31.00
C SER A 421 14.85 -38.05 29.58
N THR A 422 14.85 -37.32 28.45
CA THR A 422 14.87 -37.96 27.10
C THR A 422 15.18 -36.96 25.97
N THR A 423 16.05 -37.31 25.01
CA THR A 423 16.63 -36.36 24.03
C THR A 423 15.82 -36.11 22.75
N ASP A 424 15.07 -37.08 22.21
CA ASP A 424 14.45 -36.94 20.87
C ASP A 424 13.08 -36.25 20.91
N ASP A 425 12.22 -36.59 21.89
CA ASP A 425 10.91 -35.93 22.12
C ASP A 425 11.06 -34.44 22.46
N THR A 426 12.22 -34.07 23.00
CA THR A 426 12.57 -32.69 23.35
C THR A 426 12.63 -31.78 22.11
N SER A 427 13.19 -32.27 21.00
CA SER A 427 13.39 -31.44 19.80
C SER A 427 12.08 -31.02 19.11
N GLN A 428 11.08 -31.91 19.07
CA GLN A 428 9.76 -31.59 18.51
C GLN A 428 8.99 -30.63 19.41
N ALA A 429 9.05 -30.85 20.73
CA ALA A 429 8.41 -29.97 21.69
C ALA A 429 9.02 -28.55 21.65
N GLU A 430 10.34 -28.44 21.51
CA GLU A 430 11.04 -27.17 21.32
C GLU A 430 10.59 -26.43 20.06
N SER A 431 10.43 -27.14 18.93
CA SER A 431 9.94 -26.55 17.67
C SER A 431 8.52 -26.01 17.82
N GLN A 432 7.63 -26.77 18.47
CA GLN A 432 6.25 -26.34 18.72
C GLN A 432 6.21 -25.11 19.63
N LEU A 433 7.02 -25.08 20.70
CA LEU A 433 7.12 -23.93 21.58
C LEU A 433 7.62 -22.68 20.82
N GLN A 434 8.57 -22.86 19.91
CA GLN A 434 9.08 -21.79 19.06
C GLN A 434 7.97 -21.22 18.15
N GLU A 435 7.16 -22.06 17.52
CA GLU A 435 6.02 -21.64 16.69
C GLU A 435 4.98 -20.87 17.51
N GLU A 436 4.65 -21.33 18.72
CA GLU A 436 3.70 -20.64 19.60
C GLU A 436 4.21 -19.25 20.05
N PHE A 437 5.50 -19.12 20.36
CA PHE A 437 6.09 -17.81 20.64
C PHE A 437 6.12 -16.90 19.41
N SER A 438 6.37 -17.46 18.22
CA SER A 438 6.32 -16.71 16.95
C SER A 438 4.93 -16.12 16.70
N LEU A 439 3.86 -16.90 16.95
CA LEU A 439 2.48 -16.42 16.88
C LEU A 439 2.19 -15.33 17.91
N LEU A 440 2.62 -15.53 19.17
CA LEU A 440 2.44 -14.52 20.22
C LEU A 440 3.10 -13.18 19.87
N VAL A 441 4.35 -13.22 19.36
CA VAL A 441 5.07 -12.03 18.91
C VAL A 441 4.31 -11.34 17.77
N ARG A 442 3.89 -12.09 16.74
CA ARG A 442 3.10 -11.53 15.64
C ARG A 442 1.83 -10.85 16.14
N ASP A 443 1.11 -11.47 17.08
CA ASP A 443 -0.13 -10.94 17.63
C ASP A 443 0.09 -9.64 18.42
N ILE A 444 1.18 -9.58 19.18
CA ILE A 444 1.61 -8.37 19.89
C ILE A 444 1.94 -7.25 18.89
N TYR A 445 2.71 -7.53 17.85
CA TYR A 445 3.08 -6.52 16.84
C TYR A 445 1.89 -6.10 15.97
N ALA A 446 0.84 -6.91 15.87
CA ALA A 446 -0.41 -6.53 15.22
C ALA A 446 -1.28 -5.58 16.07
N PHE A 447 -1.21 -5.69 17.41
CA PHE A 447 -2.10 -4.97 18.34
C PHE A 447 -1.43 -3.80 19.07
N PHE A 448 -0.22 -3.99 19.61
CA PHE A 448 0.42 -3.02 20.49
C PHE A 448 0.68 -1.66 19.82
N PRO A 449 1.05 -1.56 18.52
CA PRO A 449 1.18 -0.24 17.89
C PRO A 449 -0.13 0.55 17.88
N LEU A 450 -1.28 -0.14 17.78
CA LEU A 450 -2.60 0.49 17.85
C LEU A 450 -2.93 0.89 19.30
N LEU A 451 -2.59 0.02 20.26
CA LEU A 451 -2.78 0.28 21.68
C LEU A 451 -1.96 1.49 22.14
N ILE A 452 -0.69 1.59 21.75
CA ILE A 452 0.19 2.72 22.10
C ILE A 452 -0.43 4.03 21.63
N LYS A 453 -0.80 4.11 20.35
CA LYS A 453 -1.48 5.30 19.79
C LYS A 453 -2.76 5.64 20.54
N TYR A 454 -3.58 4.64 20.87
CA TYR A 454 -4.83 4.85 21.61
C TYR A 454 -4.58 5.38 23.04
N VAL A 455 -3.61 4.80 23.74
CA VAL A 455 -3.22 5.23 25.09
C VAL A 455 -2.72 6.67 25.07
N ASP A 456 -1.91 7.05 24.07
CA ASP A 456 -1.41 8.42 23.93
C ASP A 456 -2.54 9.44 23.75
N LEU A 457 -3.58 9.10 22.97
CA LEU A 457 -4.77 9.94 22.81
C LEU A 457 -5.54 10.11 24.13
N GLN A 458 -5.66 9.03 24.91
CA GLN A 458 -6.48 8.99 26.12
C GLN A 458 -5.73 9.42 27.40
N ARG A 459 -4.40 9.55 27.33
CA ARG A 459 -3.51 9.80 28.48
C ARG A 459 -3.97 10.94 29.38
N ASN A 460 -4.31 12.09 28.79
CA ASN A 460 -4.73 13.27 29.54
C ASN A 460 -6.05 13.04 30.28
N HIS A 461 -6.97 12.28 29.69
CA HIS A 461 -8.24 11.92 30.30
C HIS A 461 -8.03 10.93 31.45
N TRP A 462 -7.23 9.87 31.26
CA TRP A 462 -6.96 8.85 32.29
C TRP A 462 -6.14 9.38 33.47
N LEU A 463 -5.29 10.38 33.27
CA LEU A 463 -4.56 11.02 34.39
C LEU A 463 -5.48 11.87 35.28
N LYS A 464 -6.59 12.37 34.73
CA LYS A 464 -7.56 13.20 35.46
C LYS A 464 -8.71 12.38 36.05
N ASN A 465 -9.07 11.28 35.38
CA ASN A 465 -10.21 10.45 35.72
C ASN A 465 -9.71 9.06 36.13
N ASN A 466 -10.21 8.54 37.24
CA ASN A 466 -9.84 7.20 37.71
C ASN A 466 -10.53 6.10 36.88
N VAL A 467 -10.01 5.82 35.68
CA VAL A 467 -10.55 4.85 34.72
C VAL A 467 -10.01 3.46 35.02
N LYS A 468 -10.84 2.59 35.62
CA LYS A 468 -10.45 1.25 36.09
C LYS A 468 -10.01 0.33 34.95
N GLU A 469 -10.68 0.41 33.81
CA GLU A 469 -10.38 -0.40 32.62
C GLU A 469 -8.98 -0.09 32.08
N ALA A 470 -8.52 1.16 32.18
CA ALA A 470 -7.18 1.56 31.78
C ALA A 470 -6.11 0.93 32.69
N GLU A 471 -6.37 0.87 34.00
CA GLU A 471 -5.50 0.19 34.98
C GLU A 471 -5.40 -1.33 34.70
N GLN A 472 -6.52 -1.95 34.29
CA GLN A 472 -6.53 -3.36 33.89
C GLN A 472 -5.70 -3.61 32.63
N VAL A 473 -5.85 -2.76 31.60
CA VAL A 473 -5.01 -2.82 30.39
C VAL A 473 -3.53 -2.68 30.76
N TYR A 474 -3.18 -1.69 31.59
CA TYR A 474 -1.81 -1.50 32.07
C TYR A 474 -1.27 -2.76 32.78
N THR A 475 -2.06 -3.35 33.68
CA THR A 475 -1.68 -4.56 34.42
C THR A 475 -1.43 -5.74 33.47
N CYS A 476 -2.27 -5.89 32.44
CA CYS A 476 -2.09 -6.92 31.43
C CYS A 476 -0.82 -6.71 30.60
N VAL A 477 -0.54 -5.48 30.16
CA VAL A 477 0.68 -5.15 29.42
C VAL A 477 1.92 -5.39 30.27
N ALA A 478 1.93 -4.94 31.53
CA ALA A 478 3.03 -5.15 32.46
C ALA A 478 3.29 -6.65 32.70
N HIS A 479 2.22 -7.45 32.76
CA HIS A 479 2.33 -8.90 32.89
C HIS A 479 3.00 -9.55 31.66
N VAL A 480 2.55 -9.20 30.45
CA VAL A 480 3.17 -9.69 29.20
C VAL A 480 4.65 -9.29 29.13
N PHE A 481 4.99 -8.05 29.51
CA PHE A 481 6.36 -7.58 29.56
C PHE A 481 7.22 -8.35 30.57
N ASN A 482 6.67 -8.66 31.75
CA ASN A 482 7.36 -9.49 32.75
C ASN A 482 7.61 -10.92 32.23
N THR A 483 6.66 -11.50 31.51
CA THR A 483 6.80 -12.80 30.84
C THR A 483 7.90 -12.75 29.77
N TRP A 484 7.89 -11.72 28.92
CA TRP A 484 8.93 -11.47 27.92
C TRP A 484 10.33 -11.38 28.55
N ASN A 485 10.48 -10.64 29.65
CA ASN A 485 11.76 -10.47 30.33
C ASN A 485 12.31 -11.81 30.90
N LYS A 486 11.42 -12.70 31.38
CA LYS A 486 11.79 -14.00 31.95
C LYS A 486 12.07 -15.07 30.89
N SER A 487 11.33 -15.05 29.79
CA SER A 487 11.43 -16.04 28.72
C SER A 487 12.66 -15.79 27.82
N GLN A 488 13.37 -16.86 27.46
CA GLN A 488 14.43 -16.78 26.45
C GLN A 488 13.87 -16.94 25.04
N TYR A 489 12.89 -17.83 24.86
CA TYR A 489 12.23 -18.06 23.58
C TYR A 489 11.49 -16.82 23.10
N PHE A 490 10.76 -16.14 23.99
CA PHE A 490 10.02 -14.93 23.63
C PHE A 490 10.95 -13.83 23.09
N ARG A 491 12.03 -13.52 23.80
CA ARG A 491 13.03 -12.52 23.34
C ARG A 491 13.70 -12.91 22.03
N ARG A 492 13.99 -14.20 21.85
CA ARG A 492 14.59 -14.72 20.62
C ARG A 492 13.63 -14.57 19.44
N GLU A 493 12.37 -14.97 19.61
CA GLU A 493 11.37 -14.87 18.54
C GLU A 493 10.99 -13.42 18.22
N GLU A 494 11.00 -12.52 19.20
CA GLU A 494 10.89 -11.09 18.93
C GLU A 494 12.05 -10.58 18.06
N ALA A 495 13.29 -10.91 18.42
CA ALA A 495 14.45 -10.51 17.62
C ALA A 495 14.39 -11.09 16.19
N ASN A 496 13.92 -12.33 16.04
CA ASN A 496 13.68 -12.94 14.74
C ASN A 496 12.62 -12.16 13.95
N PHE A 497 11.50 -11.82 14.57
CA PHE A 497 10.39 -11.11 13.94
C PHE A 497 10.81 -9.72 13.46
N ILE A 498 11.50 -8.94 14.31
CA ILE A 498 12.03 -7.62 13.94
C ILE A 498 13.00 -7.73 12.76
N SER A 499 13.91 -8.70 12.79
CA SER A 499 14.90 -8.93 11.72
C SER A 499 14.25 -9.35 10.39
N GLN A 500 13.26 -10.26 10.44
CA GLN A 500 12.58 -10.78 9.25
C GLN A 500 11.71 -9.74 8.55
N HIS A 501 11.12 -8.81 9.32
CA HIS A 501 10.18 -7.81 8.81
C HIS A 501 10.76 -6.40 8.72
N GLU A 502 12.06 -6.24 8.97
CA GLU A 502 12.79 -4.95 8.91
C GLU A 502 12.08 -3.85 9.71
N ILE A 503 11.53 -4.20 10.88
CA ILE A 503 10.75 -3.26 11.69
C ILE A 503 11.68 -2.23 12.31
N ASP A 504 11.38 -0.95 12.10
CA ASP A 504 12.11 0.13 12.75
C ASP A 504 11.66 0.27 14.21
N ASN A 505 12.50 -0.15 15.14
CA ASN A 505 12.26 -0.02 16.59
C ASN A 505 12.12 1.45 17.04
N MET A 506 12.57 2.43 16.24
CA MET A 506 12.44 3.85 16.54
C MET A 506 11.09 4.43 16.07
N ALA A 507 10.30 3.67 15.31
CA ALA A 507 8.99 4.07 14.79
C ALA A 507 7.80 3.50 15.59
N LEU A 508 8.07 2.65 16.59
CA LEU A 508 7.07 1.99 17.45
C LEU A 508 6.78 2.76 18.74
#